data_AF-A0A9D7PZX3-F1
#
_entry.id   AF-A0A9D7PZX3-F1
#
_cell.length_a   1.000
_cell.length_b   1.000
_cell.length_c   1.000
_cell.angle_alpha   90.00
_cell.angle_beta   90.00
_cell.angle_gamma   90.00
#
_symmetry.space_group_name_H-M   'P 1'
#
loop_
_entity.id
_entity.type
_entity.pdbx_description
1 polymer ?
#
loop_
_entity_poly.entity_id
_entity_poly.type
_entity_poly.pdbx_seq_one_letter_code
_entity_poly.pdbx_strand_id
1 'polypeptide(L)'
;MMCWVFAASPSSLTNYIYKTTDGGATWVGQSHGISGVPNGQVYAAHMRDANKGVLLTWEPVPYSTLDGGASWRRDTTIDDYTGLLLDVKMVDDSLGYMVGDNGRIYKTTNGGIIWDTLSKPTNDTYDFQSLEVFSATSFAVFGSAGTFLLTTDSGLTWTIKIHPYIPFTVLIFHGMQTTIVLPGLQ
;
A
#
# COMPACT_ATOMS: atom_id res chain seq x y z
N MET A 1 -9.95 -17.26 -13.48
CA MET A 1 -9.17 -16.05 -13.14
C MET A 1 -8.76 -16.20 -11.69
N MET A 2 -7.49 -15.99 -11.36
CA MET A 2 -6.98 -16.18 -10.00
C MET A 2 -7.03 -14.84 -9.26
N CYS A 3 -7.68 -14.81 -8.10
CA CYS A 3 -7.82 -13.60 -7.29
C CYS A 3 -7.45 -13.88 -5.83
N TRP A 4 -7.07 -12.82 -5.12
CA TRP A 4 -6.72 -12.86 -3.71
C TRP A 4 -7.56 -11.86 -2.93
N VAL A 5 -7.93 -12.22 -1.71
CA VAL A 5 -8.54 -11.33 -0.74
C VAL A 5 -7.67 -11.36 0.50
N PHE A 6 -7.23 -10.18 0.90
CA PHE A 6 -6.55 -9.95 2.17
C PHE A 6 -7.51 -9.12 3.02
N ALA A 7 -8.03 -9.73 4.08
CA ALA A 7 -8.90 -9.06 5.04
C ALA A 7 -8.23 -9.06 6.41
N ALA A 8 -8.40 -8.00 7.17
CA ALA A 8 -7.88 -7.86 8.51
C ALA A 8 -9.01 -7.58 9.50
N SER A 9 -9.00 -8.25 10.65
CA SER A 9 -9.84 -7.93 11.80
C SER A 9 -9.07 -6.97 12.71
N PRO A 10 -9.48 -5.70 12.81
CA PRO A 10 -8.76 -4.70 13.61
C PRO A 10 -8.76 -5.02 15.11
N SER A 11 -9.77 -5.76 15.60
CA SER A 11 -9.96 -6.05 17.02
C SER A 11 -9.22 -7.31 17.49
N SER A 12 -8.89 -8.22 16.57
CA SER A 12 -8.29 -9.52 16.92
C SER A 12 -6.92 -9.75 16.29
N LEU A 13 -6.39 -8.77 15.53
CA LEU A 13 -5.16 -8.92 14.74
C LEU A 13 -5.16 -10.22 13.93
N THR A 14 -6.35 -10.62 13.48
CA THR A 14 -6.54 -11.84 12.69
C THR A 14 -6.75 -11.41 11.27
N ASN A 15 -5.83 -11.78 10.40
CA ASN A 15 -5.96 -11.55 8.97
C ASN A 15 -6.37 -12.84 8.30
N TYR A 16 -7.35 -12.69 7.44
CA TYR A 16 -7.86 -13.75 6.61
C TYR A 16 -7.33 -13.54 5.21
N ILE A 17 -6.45 -14.44 4.80
CA ILE A 17 -5.90 -14.47 3.46
C ILE A 17 -6.64 -15.58 2.73
N TYR A 18 -7.35 -15.20 1.67
CA TYR A 18 -8.08 -16.15 0.84
C TYR A 18 -7.62 -16.05 -0.60
N LYS A 19 -7.56 -17.20 -1.25
CA LYS A 19 -7.26 -17.33 -2.67
C LYS A 19 -8.42 -18.03 -3.37
N THR A 20 -8.77 -17.54 -4.55
CA THR A 20 -9.71 -18.21 -5.45
C THR A 20 -9.02 -18.52 -6.77
N THR A 21 -9.32 -19.68 -7.36
CA THR A 21 -8.86 -20.08 -8.70
C THR A 21 -10.00 -20.18 -9.71
N ASP A 22 -11.25 -20.05 -9.25
CA ASP A 22 -12.47 -20.26 -10.02
C ASP A 22 -13.28 -18.97 -10.22
N GLY A 23 -12.62 -17.81 -10.13
CA GLY A 23 -13.27 -16.51 -10.34
C GLY A 23 -14.14 -16.07 -9.16
N GLY A 24 -13.86 -16.55 -7.95
CA GLY A 24 -14.54 -16.15 -6.72
C GLY A 24 -15.74 -17.02 -6.35
N ALA A 25 -15.99 -18.12 -7.06
CA ALA A 25 -17.04 -19.08 -6.72
C ALA A 25 -16.68 -19.85 -5.44
N THR A 26 -15.40 -20.17 -5.24
CA THR A 26 -14.87 -20.73 -4.00
C THR A 26 -13.61 -20.01 -3.55
N TRP A 27 -13.38 -20.02 -2.24
CA TRP A 27 -12.26 -19.36 -1.58
C TRP A 27 -11.58 -20.33 -0.62
N VAL A 28 -10.26 -20.45 -0.73
CA VAL A 28 -9.45 -21.32 0.12
C VAL A 28 -8.59 -20.44 1.03
N GLY A 29 -8.69 -20.65 2.34
CA GLY A 29 -7.82 -19.98 3.32
C GLY A 29 -6.36 -20.33 3.08
N GLN A 30 -5.50 -19.32 3.13
CA GLN A 30 -4.05 -19.44 2.97
C GLN A 30 -3.35 -18.91 4.22
N SER A 31 -2.17 -19.43 4.52
CA SER A 31 -1.19 -18.69 5.33
C SER A 31 -0.42 -17.74 4.41
N HIS A 32 0.20 -16.70 4.97
CA HIS A 32 1.13 -15.88 4.19
C HIS A 32 2.51 -16.54 4.02
N GLY A 33 2.74 -17.76 4.51
CA GLY A 33 3.99 -18.52 4.22
C GLY A 33 5.31 -17.91 4.71
N ILE A 34 5.30 -16.82 5.48
CA ILE A 34 6.50 -16.17 6.03
C ILE A 34 6.80 -16.79 7.39
N SER A 35 7.95 -17.47 7.50
CA SER A 35 8.41 -18.05 8.76
C SER A 35 8.71 -16.97 9.80
N GLY A 36 8.27 -17.17 11.05
CA GLY A 36 8.54 -16.26 12.15
C GLY A 36 7.58 -15.05 12.25
N VAL A 37 6.78 -14.81 11.21
CA VAL A 37 5.69 -13.83 11.26
C VAL A 37 4.39 -14.58 11.60
N PRO A 38 3.73 -14.26 12.72
CA PRO A 38 2.42 -14.80 13.05
C PRO A 38 1.38 -14.57 11.96
N ASN A 39 0.59 -15.62 11.67
CA ASN A 39 -0.62 -15.49 10.85
C ASN A 39 -1.51 -14.39 11.43
N GLY A 40 -1.85 -13.40 10.61
CA GLY A 40 -2.71 -12.29 11.04
C GLY A 40 -2.03 -10.94 11.22
N GLN A 41 -0.75 -10.81 10.87
CA GLN A 41 -0.04 -9.53 10.95
C GLN A 41 0.33 -8.95 9.58
N VAL A 42 -0.57 -9.03 8.60
CA VAL A 42 -0.56 -8.35 7.31
C VAL A 42 -1.27 -6.99 7.39
N TYR A 43 -0.64 -5.92 6.88
CA TYR A 43 -1.22 -4.58 6.84
C TYR A 43 -1.81 -4.26 5.47
N ALA A 44 -1.09 -4.61 4.41
CA ALA A 44 -1.56 -4.44 3.04
C ALA A 44 -0.95 -5.49 2.12
N ALA A 45 -1.58 -5.68 0.97
CA ALA A 45 -1.05 -6.50 -0.09
C ALA A 45 -1.52 -5.97 -1.44
N HIS A 46 -0.69 -6.16 -2.46
CA HIS A 46 -1.09 -5.96 -3.85
C HIS A 46 -0.55 -7.10 -4.70
N MET A 47 -1.48 -7.90 -5.24
CA MET A 47 -1.17 -8.95 -6.21
C MET A 47 -1.32 -8.37 -7.62
N ARG A 48 -0.22 -8.35 -8.37
CA ARG A 48 -0.17 -7.87 -9.76
C ARG A 48 -0.83 -8.86 -10.70
N ASP A 49 -0.59 -10.14 -10.42
CA ASP A 49 -1.16 -11.26 -11.13
C ASP A 49 -1.28 -12.47 -10.19
N ALA A 50 -1.56 -13.63 -10.79
CA ALA A 50 -1.65 -14.92 -10.12
C ALA A 50 -0.40 -15.28 -9.27
N ASN A 51 0.77 -14.89 -9.74
CA ASN A 51 2.07 -15.33 -9.25
C ASN A 51 2.84 -14.22 -8.52
N LYS A 52 2.65 -12.97 -8.90
CA LYS A 52 3.47 -11.86 -8.43
C LYS A 52 2.70 -10.94 -7.51
N GLY A 53 3.30 -10.57 -6.39
CA GLY A 53 2.72 -9.58 -5.50
C GLY A 53 3.66 -9.09 -4.41
N VAL A 54 3.19 -8.09 -3.68
CA VAL A 54 3.86 -7.51 -2.52
C VAL A 54 2.93 -7.62 -1.31
N LEU A 55 3.50 -7.93 -0.16
CA LEU A 55 2.82 -8.09 1.12
C LEU A 55 3.55 -7.27 2.18
N LEU A 56 2.81 -6.50 2.95
CA LEU A 56 3.31 -5.71 4.07
C LEU A 56 2.83 -6.36 5.37
N THR A 57 3.71 -6.48 6.34
CA THR A 57 3.39 -7.08 7.64
C THR A 57 3.73 -6.10 8.77
N TRP A 58 3.64 -6.56 10.02
CA TRP A 58 4.12 -5.79 11.17
C TRP A 58 5.63 -5.56 11.15
N GLU A 59 6.38 -6.37 10.40
CA GLU A 59 7.79 -6.09 10.20
C GLU A 59 7.93 -4.83 9.33
N PRO A 60 8.94 -3.99 9.61
CA PRO A 60 9.14 -2.72 8.90
C PRO A 60 9.76 -2.93 7.50
N VAL A 61 9.40 -4.02 6.81
CA VAL A 61 9.93 -4.40 5.51
C VAL A 61 8.83 -4.99 4.62
N PRO A 62 8.89 -4.78 3.30
CA PRO A 62 8.01 -5.45 2.37
C PRO A 62 8.49 -6.88 2.05
N TYR A 63 7.54 -7.73 1.68
CA TYR A 63 7.80 -9.07 1.15
C TYR A 63 7.29 -9.17 -0.27
N SER A 64 8.02 -9.85 -1.15
CA SER A 64 7.65 -10.07 -2.55
C SER A 64 7.48 -11.56 -2.85
N THR A 65 6.48 -11.92 -3.64
CA THR A 65 6.29 -13.27 -4.18
C THR A 65 6.37 -13.27 -5.70
N LEU A 66 6.83 -14.39 -6.27
CA LEU A 66 6.86 -14.67 -7.71
C LEU A 66 6.19 -16.01 -8.07
N ASP A 67 5.65 -16.72 -7.08
CA ASP A 67 5.07 -18.06 -7.20
C ASP A 67 3.65 -18.15 -6.61
N GLY A 68 2.98 -17.02 -6.48
CA GLY A 68 1.60 -16.94 -6.03
C GLY A 68 1.48 -17.27 -4.54
N GLY A 69 2.41 -16.72 -3.75
CA GLY A 69 2.43 -16.79 -2.31
C GLY A 69 2.87 -18.13 -1.73
N ALA A 70 3.40 -19.05 -2.55
CA ALA A 70 4.00 -20.28 -2.06
C ALA A 70 5.31 -20.00 -1.31
N SER A 71 6.04 -18.97 -1.75
CA SER A 71 7.16 -18.38 -1.02
C SER A 71 7.13 -16.85 -1.09
N TRP A 72 7.71 -16.23 -0.06
CA TRP A 72 7.82 -14.79 0.09
C TRP A 72 9.25 -14.41 0.42
N ARG A 73 9.82 -13.52 -0.38
CA ARG A 73 11.15 -12.97 -0.16
C ARG A 73 11.04 -11.63 0.55
N ARG A 74 11.61 -11.56 1.75
CA ARG A 74 11.82 -10.35 2.54
C ARG A 74 12.77 -9.40 1.79
N ASP A 75 12.40 -8.12 1.67
CA ASP A 75 13.35 -7.10 1.24
C ASP A 75 14.25 -6.70 2.42
N THR A 76 15.56 -6.75 2.21
CA THR A 76 16.58 -6.38 3.20
C THR A 76 17.35 -5.13 2.79
N THR A 77 16.91 -4.45 1.73
CA THR A 77 17.58 -3.29 1.12
C THR A 77 16.86 -1.96 1.40
N ILE A 78 15.64 -2.02 1.96
CA ILE A 78 14.97 -0.83 2.50
C ILE A 78 15.85 -0.20 3.58
N ASP A 79 15.71 1.12 3.77
CA ASP A 79 16.49 1.87 4.75
C ASP A 79 16.24 1.39 6.19
N ASP A 80 16.98 1.93 7.18
CA ASP A 80 16.85 1.61 8.62
C ASP A 80 15.52 2.11 9.22
N TYR A 81 14.41 1.86 8.53
CA TYR A 81 13.06 2.20 8.89
C TYR A 81 12.54 1.25 9.97
N THR A 82 11.81 1.81 10.93
CA THR A 82 11.32 1.10 12.12
C THR A 82 9.82 1.25 12.34
N GLY A 83 9.10 1.89 11.41
CA GLY A 83 7.64 2.06 11.45
C GLY A 83 6.88 1.00 10.66
N LEU A 84 5.55 1.13 10.61
CA LEU A 84 4.70 0.23 9.84
C LEU A 84 4.57 0.70 8.38
N LEU A 85 4.63 -0.25 7.46
CA LEU A 85 4.27 -0.05 6.06
C LEU A 85 2.78 -0.37 5.91
N LEU A 86 2.00 0.62 5.49
CA LEU A 86 0.54 0.62 5.66
C LEU A 86 -0.23 0.37 4.37
N ASP A 87 0.31 0.76 3.21
CA ASP A 87 -0.34 0.52 1.92
C ASP A 87 0.69 0.41 0.79
N VAL A 88 0.38 -0.39 -0.23
CA VAL A 88 1.22 -0.64 -1.39
C VAL A 88 0.37 -0.75 -2.65
N LYS A 89 0.79 -0.08 -3.72
CA LYS A 89 0.20 -0.21 -5.05
C LYS A 89 1.25 -0.46 -6.10
N MET A 90 1.09 -1.55 -6.85
CA MET A 90 1.87 -1.77 -8.06
C MET A 90 1.11 -1.17 -9.26
N VAL A 91 1.82 -0.43 -10.09
CA VAL A 91 1.29 0.17 -11.32
C VAL A 91 1.37 -0.82 -12.47
N ASP A 92 2.51 -1.51 -12.56
CA ASP A 92 2.78 -2.55 -13.55
C ASP A 92 3.72 -3.62 -12.95
N ASP A 93 4.30 -4.45 -13.80
CA ASP A 93 5.22 -5.53 -13.43
C ASP A 93 6.50 -5.03 -12.73
N SER A 94 6.87 -3.77 -12.92
CA SER A 94 8.12 -3.16 -12.47
C SER A 94 7.90 -2.00 -11.51
N LEU A 95 6.93 -1.13 -11.78
CA LEU A 95 6.72 0.11 -11.06
C LEU A 95 5.69 -0.05 -9.96
N GLY A 96 5.99 0.47 -8.77
CA GLY A 96 5.05 0.52 -7.66
C GLY A 96 5.43 1.56 -6.61
N TYR A 97 4.49 1.82 -5.72
CA TYR A 97 4.59 2.80 -4.63
C TYR A 97 4.10 2.19 -3.33
N MET A 98 4.69 2.62 -2.21
CA MET A 98 4.38 2.13 -0.88
C MET A 98 4.47 3.29 0.12
N VAL A 99 3.63 3.28 1.14
CA VAL A 99 3.59 4.31 2.18
C VAL A 99 3.55 3.69 3.57
N GLY A 100 3.91 4.48 4.58
CA GLY A 100 3.85 4.06 5.96
C GLY A 100 3.93 5.21 6.96
N ASP A 101 4.13 4.83 8.22
CA ASP A 101 4.31 5.73 9.34
C ASP A 101 5.47 6.71 9.14
N ASN A 102 5.45 7.80 9.89
CA ASN A 102 6.52 8.81 9.91
C ASN A 102 6.79 9.46 8.54
N GLY A 103 5.76 9.56 7.71
CA GLY A 103 5.81 10.23 6.42
C GLY A 103 6.63 9.50 5.37
N ARG A 104 6.78 8.17 5.49
CA ARG A 104 7.54 7.38 4.53
C ARG A 104 6.75 7.11 3.26
N ILE A 105 7.45 7.29 2.14
CA ILE A 105 6.97 7.01 0.80
C ILE A 105 8.12 6.34 0.06
N TYR A 106 7.84 5.21 -0.58
CA TYR A 106 8.80 4.42 -1.32
C TYR A 106 8.33 4.20 -2.76
N LYS A 107 9.29 3.99 -3.65
CA LYS A 107 9.09 3.63 -5.05
C LYS A 107 9.92 2.41 -5.39
N THR A 108 9.37 1.52 -6.20
CA THR A 108 10.13 0.44 -6.84
C THR A 108 10.07 0.60 -8.35
N THR A 109 11.11 0.16 -9.04
CA THR A 109 11.17 0.07 -10.52
C THR A 109 11.57 -1.32 -10.98
N ASN A 110 11.59 -2.30 -10.08
CA ASN A 110 11.99 -3.68 -10.35
C ASN A 110 11.01 -4.72 -9.81
N GLY A 111 9.74 -4.34 -9.60
CA GLY A 111 8.67 -5.26 -9.20
C GLY A 111 8.60 -5.50 -7.69
N GLY A 112 9.04 -4.53 -6.89
CA GLY A 112 9.02 -4.61 -5.43
C GLY A 112 10.13 -5.51 -4.86
N ILE A 113 11.22 -5.67 -5.62
CA ILE A 113 12.42 -6.38 -5.18
C ILE A 113 13.31 -5.47 -4.34
N ILE A 114 13.40 -4.19 -4.74
CA ILE A 114 14.07 -3.11 -4.03
C ILE A 114 13.12 -1.91 -4.02
N TRP A 115 13.15 -1.15 -2.92
CA TRP A 115 12.35 0.04 -2.71
C TRP A 115 13.25 1.24 -2.36
N ASP A 116 13.19 2.29 -3.17
CA ASP A 116 13.89 3.55 -2.97
C ASP A 116 12.98 4.55 -2.23
N THR A 117 13.53 5.26 -1.25
CA THR A 117 12.81 6.32 -0.52
C THR A 117 12.57 7.53 -1.43
N LEU A 118 11.33 8.00 -1.51
CA LEU A 118 10.98 9.25 -2.16
C LEU A 118 11.08 10.42 -1.18
N SER A 119 11.78 11.47 -1.58
CA SER A 119 11.81 12.73 -0.83
C SER A 119 10.46 13.45 -0.93
N LYS A 120 10.05 14.09 0.15
CA LYS A 120 8.82 14.89 0.22
C LYS A 120 9.13 16.30 0.71
N PRO A 121 8.30 17.31 0.38
CA PRO A 121 8.61 18.72 0.63
C PRO A 121 8.50 19.15 2.10
N THR A 122 8.09 18.26 3.01
CA THR A 122 7.97 18.58 4.44
C THR A 122 8.77 17.60 5.30
N ASN A 123 9.27 18.12 6.42
CA ASN A 123 9.88 17.32 7.47
C ASN A 123 8.83 16.69 8.40
N ASP A 124 7.55 16.86 8.10
CA ASP A 124 6.49 16.30 8.93
C ASP A 124 6.52 14.78 8.88
N THR A 125 6.21 14.18 10.02
CA THR A 125 6.20 12.73 10.23
C THR A 125 4.77 12.19 10.23
N TYR A 126 3.88 12.75 9.41
CA TYR A 126 2.50 12.26 9.31
C TYR A 126 2.48 10.82 8.82
N ASP A 127 1.69 9.96 9.48
CA ASP A 127 1.52 8.58 9.03
C ASP A 127 0.65 8.56 7.77
N PHE A 128 1.22 8.09 6.67
CA PHE A 128 0.47 7.89 5.43
C PHE A 128 -0.17 6.51 5.46
N GLN A 129 -1.49 6.49 5.57
CA GLN A 129 -2.29 5.29 5.79
C GLN A 129 -2.74 4.64 4.48
N SER A 130 -2.78 5.39 3.37
CA SER A 130 -3.18 4.86 2.07
C SER A 130 -2.55 5.65 0.92
N LEU A 131 -2.47 5.00 -0.24
CA LEU A 131 -2.11 5.64 -1.50
C LEU A 131 -3.06 5.22 -2.64
N GLU A 132 -3.21 6.10 -3.62
CA GLU A 132 -3.99 5.84 -4.83
C GLU A 132 -3.19 6.25 -6.07
N VAL A 133 -3.11 5.35 -7.05
CA VAL A 133 -2.35 5.55 -8.29
C VAL A 133 -3.31 5.81 -9.46
N PHE A 134 -3.11 6.92 -10.17
CA PHE A 134 -3.91 7.30 -11.34
C PHE A 134 -3.21 6.94 -12.66
N SER A 135 -1.87 6.96 -12.64
CA SER A 135 -1.02 6.59 -13.77
C SER A 135 0.39 6.24 -13.27
N ALA A 136 1.27 5.85 -14.18
CA ALA A 136 2.68 5.62 -13.88
C ALA A 136 3.43 6.85 -13.32
N THR A 137 2.89 8.07 -13.47
CA THR A 137 3.54 9.29 -12.95
C THR A 137 2.68 10.04 -11.95
N SER A 138 1.38 9.76 -11.88
CA SER A 138 0.45 10.49 -11.03
C SER A 138 -0.14 9.60 -9.96
N PHE A 139 0.10 9.97 -8.71
CA PHE A 139 -0.48 9.28 -7.55
C PHE A 139 -0.61 10.23 -6.36
N ALA A 140 -1.44 9.84 -5.41
CA ALA A 140 -1.68 10.57 -4.18
C ALA A 140 -1.41 9.68 -2.96
N VAL A 141 -0.98 10.31 -1.87
CA VAL A 141 -0.83 9.69 -0.55
C VAL A 141 -1.65 10.46 0.48
N PHE A 142 -2.23 9.75 1.43
CA PHE A 142 -3.16 10.29 2.42
C PHE A 142 -2.77 9.81 3.80
N GLY A 143 -2.89 10.69 4.78
CA GLY A 143 -2.43 10.38 6.12
C GLY A 143 -3.17 11.12 7.22
N SER A 144 -2.60 11.03 8.41
CA SER A 144 -3.10 11.69 9.60
C SER A 144 -3.22 13.21 9.42
N ALA A 145 -4.05 13.83 10.26
CA ALA A 145 -4.33 15.27 10.27
C ALA A 145 -4.88 15.84 8.94
N GLY A 146 -5.52 15.01 8.11
CA GLY A 146 -6.07 15.44 6.83
C GLY A 146 -5.00 15.78 5.79
N THR A 147 -3.78 15.25 5.97
CA THR A 147 -2.66 15.48 5.06
C THR A 147 -2.86 14.70 3.77
N PHE A 148 -2.71 15.39 2.65
CA PHE A 148 -2.71 14.83 1.30
C PHE A 148 -1.54 15.39 0.51
N LEU A 149 -0.78 14.50 -0.13
CA LEU A 149 0.22 14.90 -1.12
C LEU A 149 -0.15 14.31 -2.48
N LEU A 150 -0.03 15.12 -3.52
CA LEU A 150 -0.21 14.71 -4.92
C LEU A 150 1.07 14.91 -5.69
N THR A 151 1.43 13.95 -6.52
CA THR A 151 2.49 14.09 -7.52
C THR A 151 1.95 13.79 -8.91
N THR A 152 2.59 14.36 -9.92
CA THR A 152 2.32 14.09 -11.35
C THR A 152 3.59 13.70 -12.13
N ASP A 153 4.72 13.59 -11.42
CA ASP A 153 6.06 13.32 -11.95
C ASP A 153 6.75 12.17 -11.21
N SER A 154 5.97 11.18 -10.77
CA SER A 154 6.45 9.97 -10.08
C SER A 154 7.12 10.24 -8.72
N GLY A 155 6.71 11.29 -8.02
CA GLY A 155 7.20 11.63 -6.68
C GLY A 155 8.48 12.46 -6.66
N LEU A 156 8.84 13.10 -7.80
CA LEU A 156 9.95 14.05 -7.85
C LEU A 156 9.55 15.39 -7.24
N THR A 157 8.32 15.83 -7.51
CA THR A 157 7.69 17.01 -6.89
C THR A 157 6.31 16.67 -6.36
N TRP A 158 5.89 17.45 -5.36
CA TRP A 158 4.65 17.21 -4.63
C TRP A 158 3.87 18.50 -4.45
N THR A 159 2.58 18.43 -4.69
CA THR A 159 1.61 19.44 -4.28
C THR A 159 1.04 19.01 -2.93
N ILE A 160 1.29 19.83 -1.90
CA ILE A 160 0.72 19.63 -0.58
C ILE A 160 -0.70 20.20 -0.58
N LYS A 161 -1.69 19.42 -0.10
CA LYS A 161 -2.97 19.96 0.35
C LYS A 161 -3.25 19.45 1.75
N ILE A 162 -3.52 20.37 2.67
CA ILE A 162 -3.89 20.06 4.05
C ILE A 162 -5.33 20.54 4.22
N HIS A 163 -6.23 19.65 4.63
CA HIS A 163 -7.57 20.06 5.00
C HIS A 163 -7.66 20.23 6.52
N PRO A 164 -7.96 21.43 7.04
CA PRO A 164 -7.66 21.76 8.43
C PRO A 164 -8.54 21.09 9.50
N TYR A 165 -9.62 20.36 9.15
CA TYR A 165 -10.62 19.98 10.17
C TYR A 165 -11.39 18.65 10.02
N ILE A 166 -11.10 17.76 9.06
CA ILE A 166 -11.89 16.51 8.98
C ILE A 166 -11.08 15.33 8.44
N PRO A 167 -11.11 14.14 9.09
CA PRO A 167 -10.70 12.90 8.44
C PRO A 167 -11.61 12.65 7.22
N PHE A 168 -11.02 12.29 6.08
CA PHE A 168 -11.77 12.01 4.86
C PHE A 168 -12.52 10.67 4.97
N THR A 169 -13.76 10.59 4.49
CA THR A 169 -14.52 9.33 4.43
C THR A 169 -14.51 8.70 3.05
N VAL A 170 -14.57 9.52 1.98
CA VAL A 170 -14.47 9.05 0.60
C VAL A 170 -13.76 10.12 -0.24
N LEU A 171 -12.83 9.70 -1.07
CA LEU A 171 -12.21 10.58 -2.07
C LEU A 171 -12.58 10.05 -3.46
N ILE A 172 -13.13 10.90 -4.31
CA ILE A 172 -13.52 10.53 -5.67
C ILE A 172 -12.58 11.24 -6.64
N PHE A 173 -11.93 10.46 -7.49
CA PHE A 173 -11.09 10.96 -8.56
C PHE A 173 -11.85 10.96 -9.89
N HIS A 174 -11.94 12.14 -10.51
CA HIS A 174 -12.44 12.31 -11.87
C HIS A 174 -11.28 12.69 -12.78
N GLY A 175 -10.51 11.69 -13.22
CA GLY A 175 -9.27 11.91 -13.98
C GLY A 175 -8.23 12.64 -13.15
N MET A 176 -7.68 13.76 -13.64
CA MET A 176 -6.74 14.60 -12.88
C MET A 176 -7.43 15.58 -11.91
N GLN A 177 -8.77 15.62 -11.87
CA GLN A 177 -9.51 16.41 -10.89
C GLN A 177 -9.83 15.57 -9.66
N THR A 178 -9.41 16.05 -8.51
CA THR A 178 -9.73 15.45 -7.21
C THR A 178 -10.97 16.12 -6.65
N THR A 179 -12.05 15.37 -6.50
CA THR A 179 -13.22 15.82 -5.74
C THR A 179 -13.19 15.14 -4.37
N ILE A 180 -12.95 15.94 -3.34
CA ILE A 180 -12.96 15.46 -1.96
C ILE A 180 -14.41 15.44 -1.50
N VAL A 181 -14.95 14.25 -1.20
CA VAL A 181 -16.30 14.12 -0.64
C VAL A 181 -16.18 14.00 0.88
N LEU A 182 -16.49 15.09 1.57
CA LEU A 182 -16.49 15.12 3.02
C LEU A 182 -17.82 14.54 3.56
N PRO A 183 -17.80 13.76 4.64
CA PRO A 183 -19.05 13.37 5.30
C PRO A 183 -19.75 14.61 5.87
N GLY A 184 -21.02 14.82 5.53
CA GLY A 184 -21.92 15.69 6.29
C GLY A 184 -22.08 17.15 5.86
N LEU A 185 -21.70 17.54 4.64
CA LEU A 185 -22.19 18.80 4.05
C LEU A 185 -23.36 18.49 3.11
N GLN A 186 -24.58 18.68 3.61
CA GLN A 186 -25.77 18.92 2.79
C GLN A 186 -25.73 20.33 2.21
#